data_AF-A0A8X6GS80-F1
#
_entry.id   AF-A0A8X6GS80-F1
#
_cell.length_a   1.000
_cell.length_b   1.000
_cell.length_c   1.000
_cell.angle_alpha   90.00
_cell.angle_beta   90.00
_cell.angle_gamma   90.00
#
_symmetry.space_group_name_H-M   'P 1'
#
loop_
_entity.id
_entity.type
_entity.pdbx_description
1 polymer ?
#
loop_
_entity_poly.entity_id
_entity_poly.type
_entity_poly.pdbx_seq_one_letter_code
_entity_poly.pdbx_strand_id
1 'polypeptide(L)'
;MWQDTTIKSSYEASSSNLTVGLTTHKGKGRRLIITPIGSKEGFVQDAADIFLGKKSGDYHEEMDCNSFEKRFETILAKLKPQSIIVMTMAITIQ
;
A
#
# COMPACT_ATOMS: atom_id res chain seq x y z
N MET A 1 -7.56 -9.95 -8.19
CA MET A 1 -7.14 -8.59 -8.57
C MET A 1 -8.31 -7.98 -9.33
N TRP A 2 -8.82 -6.81 -8.94
CA TRP A 2 -9.90 -6.16 -9.68
C TRP A 2 -9.32 -5.56 -10.97
N GLN A 3 -9.97 -5.82 -12.10
CA GLN A 3 -9.60 -5.31 -13.41
C GLN A 3 -10.86 -4.69 -14.03
N ASP A 4 -10.76 -3.43 -14.44
CA ASP A 4 -11.83 -2.78 -15.19
C ASP A 4 -11.93 -3.40 -16.59
N THR A 5 -13.13 -3.89 -16.93
CA THR A 5 -13.43 -4.50 -18.25
C THR A 5 -14.17 -3.55 -19.18
N THR A 6 -14.54 -2.37 -18.69
CA THR A 6 -15.28 -1.35 -19.45
C THR A 6 -14.37 -0.52 -20.35
N ILE A 7 -13.10 -0.36 -19.95
CA ILE A 7 -12.07 0.35 -20.71
C ILE A 7 -11.27 -0.65 -21.54
N LYS A 8 -11.33 -0.53 -22.86
CA LYS A 8 -10.73 -1.51 -23.77
C LYS A 8 -9.30 -1.19 -24.15
N SER A 9 -8.86 0.05 -23.91
CA SER A 9 -7.50 0.50 -24.22
C SER A 9 -7.06 1.70 -23.39
N SER A 10 -5.76 1.91 -23.27
CA SER A 10 -5.17 3.11 -22.67
C SER A 10 -5.54 4.40 -23.42
N TYR A 11 -5.75 4.32 -24.74
CA TYR A 11 -6.18 5.44 -25.57
C TYR A 11 -7.61 5.89 -25.24
N GLU A 12 -8.54 4.94 -25.14
CA GLU A 12 -9.94 5.22 -24.77
C GLU A 12 -10.04 5.84 -23.37
N ALA A 13 -9.24 5.35 -22.43
CA ALA A 13 -9.10 5.95 -21.11
C ALA A 13 -8.64 7.41 -21.20
N SER A 14 -7.53 7.65 -21.91
CA SER A 14 -6.96 8.99 -22.04
C SER A 14 -7.90 9.97 -22.75
N SER A 15 -8.57 9.53 -23.82
CA SER A 15 -9.53 10.37 -24.55
C SER A 15 -10.77 10.70 -23.72
N SER A 16 -11.10 9.86 -22.75
CA SER A 16 -12.24 10.05 -21.84
C SER A 16 -11.85 10.73 -20.52
N ASN A 17 -10.61 11.21 -20.40
CA ASN A 17 -10.02 11.73 -19.15
C ASN A 17 -10.09 10.75 -17.97
N LEU A 18 -10.11 9.44 -18.24
CA LEU A 18 -10.13 8.38 -17.25
C LEU A 18 -8.70 7.95 -16.94
N THR A 19 -8.37 7.84 -15.65
CA THR A 19 -7.04 7.40 -15.21
C THR A 19 -7.02 5.88 -15.11
N VAL A 20 -6.38 5.20 -16.07
CA VAL A 20 -6.09 3.76 -15.98
C VAL A 20 -4.83 3.54 -15.13
N GLY A 21 -5.04 3.47 -13.82
CA GLY A 21 -4.00 3.15 -12.84
C GLY A 21 -3.83 4.20 -11.75
N LEU A 22 -3.02 3.86 -10.74
CA LEU A 22 -2.55 4.82 -9.74
C LEU A 22 -1.75 5.90 -10.47
N THR A 23 -2.33 7.09 -10.63
CA THR A 23 -1.57 8.27 -11.03
C THR A 23 -0.43 8.44 -10.04
N THR A 24 0.81 8.54 -10.51
CA THR A 24 1.94 8.94 -9.68
C THR A 24 1.56 10.27 -9.03
N HIS A 25 1.22 10.25 -7.76
CA HIS A 25 0.82 11.45 -7.04
C HIS A 25 2.02 12.40 -7.08
N LYS A 26 1.92 13.50 -7.84
CA LYS A 26 2.91 14.58 -7.81
C LYS A 26 2.88 15.15 -6.39
N GLY A 27 3.85 14.71 -5.57
CA GLY A 27 3.84 14.79 -4.11
C GLY A 27 3.82 16.21 -3.55
N LYS A 28 2.62 16.76 -3.34
CA LYS A 28 2.41 18.01 -2.59
C LYS A 28 1.27 17.92 -1.56
N GLY A 29 0.83 16.71 -1.20
CA GLY A 29 -0.29 16.48 -0.30
C GLY A 29 -0.01 15.40 0.73
N ARG A 30 -0.81 15.41 1.81
CA ARG A 30 -0.80 14.35 2.83
C ARG A 30 -1.06 12.99 2.17
N ARG A 31 -0.30 11.97 2.58
CA ARG A 31 -0.43 10.60 2.06
C ARG A 31 -1.27 9.76 3.01
N LEU A 32 -2.25 9.03 2.47
CA LEU A 32 -2.86 7.90 3.17
C LEU A 32 -2.21 6.62 2.63
N ILE A 33 -1.48 5.91 3.48
CA ILE A 33 -0.84 4.64 3.16
C ILE A 33 -1.56 3.56 3.95
N ILE A 34 -2.05 2.54 3.24
CA ILE A 34 -2.72 1.39 3.85
C ILE A 34 -1.94 0.14 3.50
N THR A 35 -1.40 -0.53 4.51
CA THR A 35 -0.58 -1.74 4.35
C THR A 35 -1.30 -2.92 5.00
N PRO A 36 -2.23 -3.58 4.30
CA PRO A 36 -2.91 -4.75 4.84
C PRO A 36 -1.97 -5.96 4.89
N ILE A 37 -2.26 -6.89 5.80
CA ILE A 37 -1.55 -8.18 5.89
C ILE A 37 -2.60 -9.27 5.80
N GLY A 38 -2.35 -10.23 4.94
CA GLY A 38 -3.27 -11.33 4.70
C GLY A 38 -2.61 -12.49 3.98
N SER A 39 -3.37 -13.56 3.87
CA SER A 39 -3.04 -14.76 3.13
C SER A 39 -4.20 -15.14 2.22
N LYS A 40 -4.14 -16.33 1.61
CA LYS A 40 -5.26 -16.89 0.83
C LYS A 40 -6.53 -17.12 1.68
N GLU A 41 -6.39 -17.20 3.01
CA GLU A 41 -7.49 -17.35 3.96
C GLU A 41 -8.14 -16.01 4.35
N GLY A 42 -7.58 -14.88 3.92
CA GLY A 42 -8.10 -13.54 4.22
C GLY A 42 -7.10 -12.65 4.96
N PHE A 43 -7.59 -11.50 5.43
CA PHE A 43 -6.78 -10.53 6.17
C PHE A 43 -6.61 -10.94 7.64
N VAL A 44 -5.43 -10.65 8.18
CA VAL A 44 -5.18 -10.78 9.61
C VAL A 44 -5.85 -9.61 10.33
N GLN A 45 -6.73 -9.93 11.29
CA GLN A 45 -7.47 -8.94 12.04
C GLN A 45 -6.54 -8.00 12.82
N ASP A 46 -6.83 -6.70 12.77
CA ASP A 46 -6.06 -5.63 13.41
C ASP A 46 -4.57 -5.65 13.04
N ALA A 47 -4.26 -6.08 11.81
CA ALA A 47 -2.91 -6.11 11.28
C ALA A 47 -2.68 -5.09 10.16
N ALA A 48 -3.70 -4.36 9.71
CA ALA A 48 -3.51 -3.30 8.72
C ALA A 48 -2.76 -2.13 9.33
N ASP A 49 -1.72 -1.63 8.64
CA ASP A 49 -1.19 -0.31 8.93
C ASP A 49 -2.04 0.73 8.22
N ILE A 50 -2.56 1.71 8.93
CA ILE A 50 -3.27 2.84 8.34
C ILE A 50 -2.55 4.10 8.75
N PHE A 51 -1.70 4.58 7.86
CA PHE A 51 -0.87 5.75 8.09
C PHE A 51 -1.44 6.95 7.34
N LEU A 52 -1.71 8.04 8.05
CA LEU A 52 -2.04 9.33 7.47
C LEU A 52 -0.90 10.30 7.75
N GLY A 53 -0.14 10.63 6.71
CA GLY A 53 0.94 11.60 6.78
C GLY A 53 0.40 12.96 7.21
N LYS A 54 1.01 13.53 8.25
CA LYS A 54 0.63 14.84 8.79
C LYS A 54 1.25 15.95 7.95
N LYS A 55 2.48 15.74 7.48
CA LYS A 55 3.19 16.65 6.58
C LYS A 55 2.86 16.37 5.11
N SER A 56 3.01 17.40 4.29
CA SER A 56 2.97 17.31 2.81
C SER A 56 4.33 16.95 2.19
N GLY A 57 5.34 16.66 3.02
CA GLY A 57 6.73 16.37 2.63
C GLY A 57 7.00 14.88 2.43
N ASP A 58 8.24 14.45 2.62
CA ASP A 58 8.58 13.03 2.61
C ASP A 58 7.88 12.31 3.78
N TYR A 59 7.21 11.20 3.47
CA TYR A 59 6.52 10.41 4.48
C TYR A 59 7.50 9.56 5.30
N HIS A 60 8.71 9.30 4.80
CA HIS A 60 9.74 8.54 5.52
C HIS A 60 10.18 9.22 6.83
N GLU A 61 9.91 10.53 6.99
CA GLU A 61 10.12 11.22 8.27
C GLU A 61 9.15 10.77 9.38
N GLU A 62 7.98 10.25 8.99
CA GLU A 62 6.88 9.90 9.91
C GLU A 62 6.60 8.39 9.93
N MET A 63 6.84 7.69 8.81
CA MET A 63 6.80 6.24 8.68
C MET A 63 8.24 5.72 8.64
N ASP A 64 8.75 5.35 9.81
CA ASP A 64 10.14 4.98 10.04
C ASP A 64 10.30 3.47 10.35
N CYS A 65 11.56 3.03 10.47
CA CYS A 65 11.88 1.63 10.79
C CYS A 65 11.33 1.22 12.16
N ASN A 66 11.39 2.12 13.15
CA ASN A 66 10.98 1.81 14.53
C ASN A 66 9.47 1.53 14.64
N SER A 67 8.65 2.34 13.97
CA SER A 67 7.20 2.15 13.91
C SER A 67 6.84 0.87 13.16
N PHE A 68 7.54 0.57 12.07
CA PHE A 68 7.39 -0.67 11.35
C PHE A 68 7.74 -1.90 12.21
N GLU A 69 8.89 -1.90 12.88
CA GLU A 69 9.36 -3.03 13.72
C GLU A 69 8.38 -3.36 14.85
N LYS A 70 7.95 -2.35 15.62
CA LYS A 70 6.96 -2.53 16.70
C LYS A 70 5.66 -3.14 16.18
N ARG A 71 5.18 -2.67 15.02
CA ARG A 71 4.00 -3.25 14.39
C ARG A 71 4.28 -4.69 13.94
N PHE A 72 5.43 -4.95 13.35
CA PHE A 72 5.82 -6.27 12.85
C PHE A 72 5.82 -7.32 13.97
N GLU A 73 6.34 -7.00 15.16
CA GLU A 73 6.28 -7.87 16.33
C GLU A 73 4.85 -8.28 16.68
N THR A 74 3.90 -7.34 16.70
CA THR A 74 2.49 -7.63 16.98
C THR A 74 1.84 -8.50 15.91
N ILE A 75 2.31 -8.42 14.66
CA ILE A 75 1.83 -9.24 13.55
C ILE A 75 2.35 -10.67 13.71
N LEU A 76 3.64 -10.83 14.01
CA LEU A 76 4.26 -12.16 14.16
C LEU A 76 3.51 -13.03 15.19
N ALA A 77 3.04 -12.43 16.29
CA ALA A 77 2.23 -13.11 17.29
C ALA A 77 0.87 -13.63 16.77
N LYS A 78 0.36 -13.08 15.67
CA LYS A 78 -0.92 -13.44 15.05
C LYS A 78 -0.77 -14.44 13.90
N LEU A 79 0.46 -14.71 13.44
CA LEU A 79 0.70 -15.61 12.32
C LEU A 79 0.67 -17.07 12.78
N LYS A 80 0.23 -17.95 11.88
CA LYS A 80 0.31 -19.40 12.12
C LYS A 80 1.78 -19.82 12.17
N PRO A 81 2.15 -20.87 12.95
CA PRO A 81 3.48 -21.43 12.89
C PRO A 81 3.90 -21.77 11.47
N GLN A 82 5.18 -21.61 11.14
CA GLN A 82 5.75 -21.92 9.82
C GLN A 82 5.17 -21.08 8.66
N SER A 83 4.60 -19.91 8.96
CA SER A 83 4.20 -18.95 7.93
C SER A 83 5.41 -18.39 7.18
N ILE A 84 5.31 -18.30 5.85
CA ILE A 84 6.27 -17.56 5.01
C ILE A 84 5.74 -16.15 4.81
N ILE A 85 6.55 -15.14 5.17
CA ILE A 85 6.20 -13.74 5.00
C ILE A 85 6.86 -13.24 3.71
N VAL A 86 6.04 -12.79 2.76
CA VAL A 86 6.50 -12.12 1.55
C VAL A 86 6.15 -10.64 1.67
N MET A 87 7.16 -9.78 1.67
CA MET A 87 6.99 -8.33 1.70
C MET A 87 7.36 -7.75 0.34
N THR A 88 6.49 -6.93 -0.22
CA THR A 88 6.79 -6.15 -1.42
C THR A 88 7.09 -4.71 -1.01
N MET A 89 8.27 -4.21 -1.35
CA MET A 89 8.59 -2.80 -1.20
C MET A 89 8.33 -2.08 -2.53
N ALA A 90 7.74 -0.89 -2.47
CA ALA A 90 7.65 -0.01 -3.64
C ALA A 90 9.00 0.70 -3.83
N ILE A 91 9.84 0.20 -4.73
CA ILE A 91 10.98 0.97 -5.25
C ILE A 91 10.46 1.94 -6.30
N THR A 92 10.75 3.24 -6.13
CA THR A 92 10.63 4.21 -7.22
C THR A 92 11.95 4.19 -7.98
N ILE A 93 11.96 3.64 -9.19
CA ILE A 93 13.12 3.78 -10.09
C ILE A 93 13.09 5.23 -10.60
N GLN A 94 14.13 6.00 -10.25
CA GLN A 94 14.35 7.35 -10.77
C GLN A 94 14.99 7.32 -12.15
#